data_AF-A0A2E8NN28-F1
#
_entry.id   AF-A0A2E8NN28-F1
#
_cell.length_a   1.000
_cell.length_b   1.000
_cell.length_c   1.000
_cell.angle_alpha   90.00
_cell.angle_beta   90.00
_cell.angle_gamma   90.00
#
_symmetry.space_group_name_H-M   'P 1'
#
loop_
_entity.id
_entity.type
_entity.pdbx_description
1 polymer ?
#
loop_
_entity_poly.entity_id
_entity_poly.type
_entity_poly.pdbx_seq_one_letter_code
_entity_poly.pdbx_strand_id
1 'polypeptide(L)'
;MNLYSIRIWTSLILLSVGFCMHRMGPSFKRHRWGAPLFFLGAILFVSINRPSELGVSEREVFSSFQSNIMWAITAILSIALLLSGSSNYRPPNYPLLLLGLISGFFSCYLALMGLMESSIVEIFQASLT
;
A
#
# COMPACT_ATOMS: atom_id res chain seq x y z
N MET A 1 10.16 23.30 6.46
CA MET A 1 9.57 22.14 5.75
C MET A 1 8.51 22.68 4.80
N ASN A 2 8.53 22.30 3.52
CA ASN A 2 7.59 22.82 2.52
C ASN A 2 6.15 22.34 2.83
N LEU A 3 5.13 23.16 2.56
CA LEU A 3 3.71 22.82 2.72
C LEU A 3 3.35 21.53 1.97
N TYR A 4 3.90 21.35 0.78
CA TYR A 4 3.68 20.15 -0.03
C TYR A 4 4.31 18.90 0.56
N SER A 5 5.52 19.01 1.11
CA SER A 5 6.16 17.94 1.86
C SER A 5 5.34 17.54 3.07
N ILE A 6 4.84 18.52 3.84
CA ILE A 6 3.98 18.26 5.01
C ILE A 6 2.74 17.47 4.62
N ARG A 7 2.12 17.77 3.47
CA ARG A 7 0.92 17.06 3.01
C ARG A 7 1.15 15.56 2.84
N ILE A 8 2.29 15.14 2.28
CA ILE A 8 2.64 13.72 2.14
C ILE A 8 2.75 13.05 3.50
N TRP A 9 3.57 13.61 4.39
CA TRP A 9 3.79 13.02 5.70
C TRP A 9 2.51 12.97 6.53
N THR A 10 1.72 14.05 6.52
CA THR A 10 0.40 14.09 7.17
C THR A 10 -0.52 13.04 6.59
N SER A 11 -0.58 12.86 5.27
CA SER A 11 -1.42 11.84 4.63
C SER A 11 -1.02 10.40 5.01
N LEU A 12 0.28 10.10 5.08
CA LEU A 12 0.80 8.80 5.54
C LEU A 12 0.50 8.54 7.03
N ILE A 13 0.64 9.57 7.87
CA ILE A 13 0.27 9.49 9.29
C ILE A 13 -1.22 9.20 9.44
N LEU A 14 -2.08 9.92 8.71
CA LEU A 14 -3.53 9.73 8.74
C LEU A 14 -3.94 8.34 8.26
N LEU A 15 -3.32 7.84 7.19
CA LEU A 15 -3.51 6.46 6.72
C LEU A 15 -3.14 5.44 7.80
N SER A 16 -1.95 5.58 8.39
CA SER A 16 -1.46 4.67 9.43
C SER A 16 -2.35 4.68 10.68
N VAL A 17 -2.64 5.87 11.22
CA VAL A 17 -3.49 6.03 12.40
C VAL A 17 -4.90 5.52 12.13
N GLY A 18 -5.50 5.88 10.98
CA GLY A 18 -6.82 5.41 10.59
C GLY A 18 -6.90 3.90 10.49
N PHE A 19 -5.90 3.25 9.88
CA PHE A 19 -5.81 1.80 9.78
C PHE A 19 -5.68 1.14 11.15
N CYS A 20 -4.76 1.61 12.00
CA CYS A 20 -4.55 1.10 13.35
C CYS A 20 -5.82 1.23 14.22
N MET A 21 -6.50 2.38 14.17
CA MET A 21 -7.75 2.61 14.89
C MET A 21 -8.88 1.71 14.36
N HIS A 22 -8.94 1.49 13.04
CA HIS A 22 -9.97 0.64 12.43
C HIS A 22 -9.78 -0.84 12.77
N ARG A 23 -8.53 -1.31 12.81
CA ARG A 23 -8.17 -2.70 13.10
C ARG A 23 -7.95 -3.01 14.58
N MET A 24 -8.28 -2.09 15.49
CA MET A 24 -8.16 -2.33 16.93
C MET A 24 -8.92 -3.59 17.37
N GLY A 25 -8.23 -4.41 18.18
CA GLY A 25 -8.74 -5.68 18.68
C GLY A 25 -9.97 -5.53 19.58
N PRO A 26 -10.69 -6.63 19.85
CA PRO A 26 -11.96 -6.61 20.61
C PRO A 26 -11.81 -6.06 22.04
N SER A 27 -10.59 -6.07 22.60
CA SER A 27 -10.28 -5.52 23.92
C SER A 27 -10.32 -3.98 23.98
N PHE A 28 -10.35 -3.30 22.84
CA PHE A 28 -10.44 -1.85 22.76
C PHE A 28 -11.81 -1.41 22.23
N LYS A 29 -12.35 -0.30 22.74
CA LYS A 29 -13.57 0.31 22.18
C LYS A 29 -13.27 0.77 20.76
N ARG A 30 -13.83 0.08 19.77
CA ARG A 30 -13.69 0.45 18.35
C ARG A 30 -14.28 1.83 18.13
N HIS A 31 -13.41 2.80 17.84
CA HIS A 31 -13.81 4.16 17.57
C HIS A 31 -14.34 4.27 16.13
N ARG A 32 -15.53 4.85 15.94
CA ARG A 32 -16.20 4.95 14.62
C ARG A 32 -15.40 5.79 13.61
N TRP A 33 -14.44 6.58 14.07
CA TRP A 33 -13.66 7.49 13.23
C TRP A 33 -12.45 6.85 12.55
N GLY A 34 -12.09 5.60 12.84
CA GLY A 34 -10.92 4.97 12.20
C GLY A 34 -11.01 4.91 10.67
N ALA A 35 -12.15 4.47 10.14
CA ALA A 35 -12.36 4.41 8.69
C ALA A 35 -12.41 5.81 8.03
N PRO A 36 -13.16 6.80 8.55
CA PRO A 36 -13.10 8.17 8.04
C PRO A 36 -11.69 8.77 8.01
N LEU A 37 -10.88 8.54 9.05
CA LEU A 37 -9.50 9.03 9.12
C LEU A 37 -8.61 8.40 8.03
N PHE A 38 -8.76 7.08 7.83
CA PHE A 38 -8.05 6.36 6.78
C PHE A 38 -8.38 6.92 5.39
N PHE A 39 -9.68 7.09 5.08
CA PHE A 39 -10.10 7.64 3.79
C PHE A 39 -9.64 9.09 3.60
N LEU A 40 -9.66 9.91 4.65
CA LEU A 40 -9.16 11.28 4.57
C LEU A 40 -7.65 11.30 4.24
N GLY A 41 -6.86 10.43 4.87
CA GLY A 41 -5.45 10.24 4.52
C GLY A 41 -5.26 9.78 3.07
N ALA A 42 -6.06 8.82 2.60
CA ALA A 42 -6.03 8.32 1.23
C ALA A 42 -6.34 9.43 0.21
N ILE A 43 -7.39 10.23 0.45
CA ILE A 43 -7.79 11.33 -0.42
C ILE A 43 -6.68 12.39 -0.48
N LEU A 44 -6.07 12.73 0.66
CA LEU A 44 -4.96 13.68 0.70
C LEU A 44 -3.74 13.18 -0.08
N PHE A 45 -3.43 11.88 0.00
CA PHE A 45 -2.32 11.28 -0.73
C PHE A 45 -2.58 11.22 -2.25
N VAL A 46 -3.79 10.82 -2.67
CA VAL A 46 -4.16 10.72 -4.10
C VAL A 46 -4.32 12.11 -4.73
N SER A 47 -4.71 13.13 -3.98
CA SER A 47 -4.88 14.51 -4.47
C SER A 47 -3.56 15.22 -4.82
N ILE A 48 -2.41 14.55 -4.69
CA ILE A 48 -1.10 15.08 -5.06
C ILE A 48 -0.94 15.07 -6.59
N ASN A 49 -1.46 16.11 -7.23
CA ASN A 49 -1.40 16.26 -8.70
C ASN A 49 -0.11 16.92 -9.21
N ARG A 50 0.66 17.58 -8.33
CA ARG A 50 1.91 18.30 -8.70
C ARG A 50 3.11 17.74 -7.94
N PRO A 51 3.68 16.61 -8.37
CA PRO A 51 4.86 16.02 -7.73
C PRO A 51 6.13 16.88 -7.89
N SER A 52 6.11 17.93 -8.72
CA SER A 52 7.21 18.91 -8.87
C SER A 52 7.36 19.91 -7.74
N GLU A 53 6.32 20.10 -6.93
CA GLU A 53 6.34 21.03 -5.81
C GLU A 53 6.86 20.37 -4.51
N LEU A 54 7.15 19.06 -4.56
CA LEU A 54 7.72 18.25 -3.48
C LEU A 54 9.24 18.45 -3.40
N GLY A 55 9.80 18.25 -2.21
CA GLY A 55 11.24 18.06 -2.05
C GLY A 55 11.74 16.83 -2.82
N VAL A 56 13.04 16.79 -3.11
CA VAL A 56 13.67 15.72 -3.91
C VAL A 56 13.41 14.34 -3.29
N SER A 57 13.61 14.21 -1.98
CA SER A 57 13.37 12.97 -1.22
C SER A 57 11.90 12.53 -1.24
N GLU A 58 10.97 13.45 -1.07
CA GLU A 58 9.54 13.15 -1.00
C GLU A 58 9.00 12.78 -2.38
N ARG A 59 9.54 13.39 -3.44
CA ARG A 59 9.24 13.03 -4.81
C ARG A 59 9.70 11.61 -5.12
N GLU A 60 10.88 11.22 -4.65
CA GLU A 60 11.39 9.85 -4.80
C GLU A 60 10.45 8.85 -4.13
N VAL A 61 10.10 9.07 -2.85
CA VAL A 61 9.14 8.23 -2.12
C VAL A 61 7.80 8.13 -2.84
N PHE A 62 7.26 9.25 -3.31
CA PHE A 62 5.99 9.27 -4.04
C PHE A 62 6.08 8.50 -5.36
N SER A 63 7.18 8.65 -6.09
CA SER A 63 7.42 7.93 -7.34
C SER A 63 7.57 6.42 -7.13
N SER A 64 8.28 6.00 -6.07
CA SER A 64 8.37 4.60 -5.67
C SER A 64 7.01 4.03 -5.28
N PHE A 65 6.16 4.82 -4.62
CA PHE A 65 4.79 4.39 -4.31
C PHE A 65 3.97 4.17 -5.58
N GLN A 66 4.06 5.09 -6.55
CA GLN A 66 3.32 4.99 -7.81
C GLN A 66 3.76 3.77 -8.63
N SER A 67 5.06 3.50 -8.74
CA SER A 67 5.56 2.35 -9.51
C SER A 67 5.17 1.02 -8.88
N ASN A 68 5.05 0.96 -7.55
CA ASN A 68 4.75 -0.26 -6.81
C ASN A 68 3.25 -0.47 -6.50
N ILE A 69 2.37 0.46 -6.89
CA ILE A 69 0.98 0.46 -6.43
C ILE A 69 0.18 -0.76 -6.91
N MET A 70 0.43 -1.25 -8.12
CA MET A 70 -0.33 -2.37 -8.70
C MET A 70 -0.10 -3.68 -7.94
N TRP A 71 1.16 -4.04 -7.69
CA TRP A 71 1.45 -5.25 -6.94
C TRP A 71 1.10 -5.09 -5.44
N ALA A 72 1.23 -3.88 -4.89
CA ALA A 72 0.85 -3.60 -3.50
C ALA A 72 -0.66 -3.78 -3.26
N ILE A 73 -1.52 -3.30 -4.15
CA ILE A 73 -2.98 -3.48 -4.04
C ILE A 73 -3.34 -4.97 -4.10
N THR A 74 -2.75 -5.71 -5.04
CA THR A 74 -3.02 -7.15 -5.17
C THR A 74 -2.49 -7.95 -3.98
N ALA A 75 -1.39 -7.53 -3.36
CA ALA A 75 -0.88 -8.11 -2.12
C ALA A 75 -1.85 -7.87 -0.96
N ILE A 76 -2.34 -6.63 -0.79
CA ILE A 76 -3.31 -6.29 0.25
C ILE A 76 -4.60 -7.11 0.08
N LEU A 77 -5.07 -7.27 -1.16
CA LEU A 77 -6.24 -8.10 -1.47
C LEU A 77 -6.01 -9.57 -1.12
N SER A 78 -4.86 -10.13 -1.49
CA SER A 78 -4.46 -11.50 -1.12
C SER A 78 -4.49 -11.69 0.40
N ILE A 79 -3.86 -10.78 1.14
CA ILE A 79 -3.84 -10.79 2.61
C ILE A 79 -5.26 -10.71 3.16
N ALA A 80 -6.11 -9.82 2.64
CA ALA A 80 -7.49 -9.69 3.09
C ALA A 80 -8.32 -10.98 2.86
N LEU A 81 -8.14 -11.65 1.72
CA LEU A 81 -8.79 -12.92 1.40
C LEU A 81 -8.29 -14.04 2.30
N LEU A 82 -6.97 -14.16 2.49
CA LEU A 82 -6.36 -15.17 3.37
C LEU A 82 -6.81 -15.00 4.83
N LEU A 83 -6.80 -13.77 5.36
CA LEU A 83 -7.28 -13.50 6.72
C LEU A 83 -8.78 -13.77 6.87
N SER A 84 -9.58 -13.51 5.83
CA SER A 84 -11.02 -13.76 5.87
C SER A 84 -11.35 -15.24 5.75
N GLY A 85 -10.54 -16.02 5.04
CA GLY A 85 -10.67 -17.48 4.93
C GLY A 85 -10.07 -18.25 6.11
N SER A 86 -9.20 -17.61 6.90
CA SER A 86 -8.50 -18.19 8.05
C SER A 86 -9.45 -18.54 9.20
N SER A 87 -9.23 -19.72 9.78
CA SER A 87 -9.98 -20.25 10.92
C SER A 87 -9.48 -19.66 12.25
N ASN A 88 -9.78 -18.39 12.52
CA ASN A 88 -9.47 -17.81 13.84
C ASN A 88 -10.51 -18.16 14.91
N TYR A 89 -11.80 -18.18 14.53
CA TYR A 89 -12.93 -18.49 15.43
C TYR A 89 -14.08 -19.23 14.72
N ARG A 90 -13.87 -19.64 13.47
CA ARG A 90 -14.88 -20.26 12.59
C ARG A 90 -14.21 -21.33 11.72
N PRO A 91 -14.95 -22.33 11.23
CA PRO A 91 -14.39 -23.31 10.31
C PRO A 91 -13.75 -22.62 9.09
N PRO A 92 -12.62 -23.13 8.59
CA PRO A 92 -11.88 -22.50 7.51
C PRO A 92 -12.68 -22.52 6.20
N ASN A 93 -12.62 -21.39 5.47
CA ASN A 93 -13.19 -21.31 4.13
C ASN A 93 -12.09 -21.57 3.10
N TYR A 94 -11.89 -22.86 2.78
CA TYR A 94 -10.95 -23.32 1.75
C TYR A 94 -11.03 -22.58 0.40
N PRO A 95 -12.20 -22.26 -0.19
CA PRO A 95 -12.23 -21.55 -1.46
C PRO A 95 -11.65 -20.12 -1.36
N LEU A 96 -11.91 -19.41 -0.24
CA LEU A 96 -11.33 -18.08 -0.01
C LEU A 96 -9.81 -18.15 0.16
N LEU A 97 -9.32 -19.18 0.85
CA LEU A 97 -7.89 -19.40 1.04
C LEU A 97 -7.19 -19.66 -0.30
N LEU A 98 -7.80 -20.47 -1.17
CA LEU A 98 -7.27 -20.77 -2.50
C LEU A 98 -7.22 -19.50 -3.38
N LEU A 99 -8.30 -18.70 -3.39
CA LEU A 99 -8.31 -17.41 -4.10
C LEU A 99 -7.28 -16.43 -3.55
N GLY A 100 -7.14 -16.34 -2.22
CA GLY A 100 -6.13 -15.52 -1.58
C GLY A 100 -4.71 -15.93 -1.97
N LEU A 101 -4.45 -17.23 -2.05
CA LEU A 101 -3.16 -17.77 -2.48
C LEU A 101 -2.86 -17.47 -3.96
N ILE A 102 -3.82 -17.69 -4.86
CA ILE A 102 -3.67 -17.35 -6.29
C ILE A 102 -3.40 -15.85 -6.45
N SER A 103 -4.16 -15.00 -5.75
CA SER A 103 -3.95 -13.55 -5.74
C SER A 103 -2.56 -13.18 -5.21
N GLY A 104 -2.04 -13.94 -4.24
CA GLY A 104 -0.70 -13.72 -3.68
C GLY A 104 0.41 -14.07 -4.67
N PHE A 105 0.30 -15.21 -5.35
CA PHE A 105 1.21 -15.57 -6.43
C PHE A 105 1.17 -14.57 -7.57
N PHE A 106 -0.02 -14.10 -7.95
CA PHE A 106 -0.18 -13.06 -8.96
C PHE A 106 0.48 -11.74 -8.55
N SER A 107 0.30 -11.32 -7.30
CA SER A 107 0.98 -10.13 -6.76
C SER A 107 2.51 -10.27 -6.79
N CYS A 108 3.03 -11.43 -6.38
CA CYS A 108 4.47 -11.73 -6.44
C CYS A 108 5.00 -11.68 -7.87
N TYR A 109 4.26 -12.23 -8.83
CA TYR A 109 4.59 -12.15 -10.24
C TYR A 109 4.67 -10.70 -10.75
N LEU A 110 3.71 -9.85 -10.41
CA LEU A 110 3.74 -8.42 -10.76
C LEU A 110 4.93 -7.69 -10.14
N ALA A 111 5.25 -8.00 -8.88
CA ALA A 111 6.40 -7.41 -8.19
C ALA A 111 7.72 -7.81 -8.86
N LEU A 112 7.88 -9.09 -9.22
CA LEU A 112 9.06 -9.58 -9.92
C LEU A 112 9.21 -8.96 -11.32
N MET A 113 8.10 -8.79 -12.05
CA MET A 113 8.12 -8.11 -13.34
C MET A 113 8.57 -6.65 -13.21
N GLY A 114 8.03 -5.91 -12.23
CA GLY A 114 8.45 -4.54 -11.98
C GLY A 114 9.92 -4.43 -11.56
N LEU A 115 10.40 -5.37 -10.73
CA LEU A 115 11.80 -5.41 -10.31
C LEU A 115 12.74 -5.69 -11.49
N MET A 116 12.38 -6.65 -12.34
CA MET A 116 13.15 -7.01 -13.53
C MET A 116 13.26 -5.81 -14.49
N GLU A 117 12.15 -5.09 -14.72
CA GLU A 117 12.14 -3.89 -15.54
C GLU A 117 13.09 -2.82 -15.00
N SER A 118 13.06 -2.53 -13.69
CA SER A 118 14.00 -1.58 -13.07
C SER A 118 15.46 -2.01 -13.21
N SER A 119 15.76 -3.31 -13.02
CA SER A 119 17.13 -3.82 -13.10
C SER A 119 17.73 -3.74 -14.51
N ILE A 120 16.91 -3.97 -15.54
CA ILE A 120 17.34 -3.86 -16.94
C ILE A 120 17.70 -2.40 -17.27
N VAL A 121 16.90 -1.44 -16.79
CA VAL A 121 17.14 -0.01 -17.00
C VAL A 121 18.45 0.43 -16.35
N GLU A 122 18.73 -0.03 -15.12
CA GLU A 122 19.99 0.28 -14.43
C GLU A 122 21.22 -0.29 -15.15
N ILE A 123 21.16 -1.55 -15.59
CA ILE A 123 22.25 -2.19 -16.34
C ILE A 123 22.50 -1.46 -17.66
N PHE A 124 21.43 -1.06 -18.36
CA PHE A 124 21.55 -0.33 -19.61
C PHE A 124 22.20 1.05 -19.41
N GLN A 125 21.81 1.79 -18.37
CA GLN A 125 22.43 3.08 -18.03
C GLN A 125 23.91 2.92 -17.69
N ALA A 126 24.28 1.91 -16.91
CA ALA A 126 25.67 1.63 -16.56
C ALA A 126 26.53 1.23 -17.77
N SER A 127 25.93 0.66 -18.82
CA SER A 127 26.65 0.30 -20.06
C SER A 127 26.93 1.48 -21.00
N LEU A 128 26.23 2.61 -20.81
CA LEU A 128 26.34 3.82 -21.63
C LEU A 128 27.28 4.89 -21.05
N THR A 129 27.73 4.71 -19.81
CA THR A 129 28.67 5.59 -19.08
C THR A 129 30.06 4.98 -19.04
#